data_AF-A0A7C5VPB6-F1
#
_entry.id   AF-A0A7C5VPB6-F1
#
_cell.length_a   1.000
_cell.length_b   1.000
_cell.length_c   1.000
_cell.angle_alpha   90.00
_cell.angle_beta   90.00
_cell.angle_gamma   90.00
#
_symmetry.space_group_name_H-M   'P 1'
#
loop_
_entity.id
_entity.type
_entity.pdbx_description
1 polymer ?
#
loop_
_entity_poly.entity_id
_entity_poly.type
_entity_poly.pdbx_seq_one_letter_code
_entity_poly.pdbx_strand_id
1 'polypeptide(L)'
;MSWLKAMMEKEPPEPTSPIGTVVIGTLEPDMHETPKEMVRKALKRAGFKTVDLGKAVSPQNFVAKAKEVNADIMAVSINTKPAKDNLPKLSQAFTEAGLKGKVVLMIGGAAVTKEDADAIGALYGKSKEEAVAIAQKAMEEKKKK
;
A
#
# COMPACT_ATOMS: atom_id res chain seq x y z
N MET A 1 21.77 -26.59 -11.17
CA MET A 1 20.36 -26.23 -11.42
C MET A 1 19.60 -25.67 -10.21
N SER A 2 20.12 -25.73 -8.98
CA SER A 2 19.45 -25.14 -7.79
C SER A 2 19.70 -23.62 -7.62
N TRP A 3 20.79 -23.09 -8.19
CA TRP A 3 21.16 -21.68 -8.02
C TRP A 3 20.29 -20.68 -8.80
N LEU A 4 19.85 -21.03 -10.02
CA LEU A 4 19.00 -20.17 -10.85
C LEU A 4 17.60 -20.00 -10.22
N LYS A 5 17.13 -21.03 -9.53
CA LYS A 5 15.86 -21.04 -8.77
C LYS A 5 15.93 -20.22 -7.48
N ALA A 6 17.14 -19.98 -6.95
CA ALA A 6 17.40 -19.14 -5.79
C ALA A 6 17.67 -17.67 -6.21
N MET A 7 18.23 -17.44 -7.40
CA MET A 7 18.40 -16.09 -7.98
C MET A 7 17.10 -15.50 -8.53
N MET A 8 16.17 -16.35 -8.98
CA MET A 8 14.78 -15.96 -9.10
C MET A 8 14.20 -15.95 -7.69
N GLU A 9 14.23 -14.81 -7.00
CA GLU A 9 13.42 -14.62 -5.80
C GLU A 9 11.96 -14.81 -6.24
N LYS A 10 11.46 -16.05 -6.14
CA LYS A 10 10.17 -16.43 -6.70
C LYS A 10 9.12 -15.52 -6.10
N GLU A 11 8.29 -14.94 -6.97
CA GLU A 11 7.06 -14.28 -6.56
C GLU A 11 6.38 -15.11 -5.47
N PRO A 12 6.10 -14.53 -4.29
CA PRO A 12 5.37 -15.24 -3.26
C PRO A 12 4.04 -15.72 -3.85
N PRO A 13 3.65 -17.00 -3.60
CA PRO A 13 2.38 -17.50 -4.10
C PRO A 13 1.23 -16.66 -3.55
N GLU A 14 0.14 -16.56 -4.31
CA GLU A 14 -1.08 -15.93 -3.79
C GLU A 14 -1.61 -16.73 -2.59
N PRO A 15 -2.05 -16.07 -1.50
CA PRO A 15 -2.62 -16.76 -0.36
C PRO A 15 -3.96 -17.43 -0.74
N THR A 16 -4.16 -18.67 -0.31
CA THR A 16 -5.40 -19.43 -0.56
C THR A 16 -6.61 -18.85 0.19
N SER A 17 -6.38 -18.25 1.36
CA SER A 17 -7.39 -17.53 2.15
C SER A 17 -6.77 -16.23 2.67
N PRO A 18 -6.84 -15.12 1.92
CA PRO A 18 -6.18 -13.88 2.29
C PRO A 18 -6.75 -13.27 3.56
N ILE A 19 -5.87 -12.71 4.40
CA ILE A 19 -6.25 -11.96 5.61
C ILE A 19 -7.03 -10.69 5.24
N GLY A 20 -6.66 -10.08 4.11
CA GLY A 20 -7.29 -8.92 3.50
C GLY A 20 -6.69 -8.64 2.13
N THR A 21 -7.34 -7.74 1.37
CA THR A 21 -6.87 -7.29 0.05
C THR A 21 -6.22 -5.92 0.17
N VAL A 22 -4.98 -5.81 -0.31
CA VAL A 22 -4.19 -4.57 -0.31
C VAL A 22 -3.99 -4.08 -1.73
N VAL A 23 -4.40 -2.85 -2.04
CA VAL A 23 -3.98 -2.15 -3.25
C VAL A 23 -2.69 -1.40 -2.93
N ILE A 24 -1.65 -1.59 -3.75
CA ILE A 24 -0.34 -0.97 -3.53
C ILE A 24 0.21 -0.33 -4.81
N GLY A 25 0.89 0.81 -4.68
CA GLY A 25 1.45 1.56 -5.81
C GLY A 25 2.39 2.67 -5.36
N THR A 26 3.10 3.31 -6.29
CA THR A 26 3.77 4.60 -6.00
C THR A 26 2.90 5.76 -6.46
N LEU A 27 2.86 6.85 -5.68
CA LEU A 27 2.10 8.04 -6.04
C LEU A 27 2.82 8.83 -7.14
N GLU A 28 2.08 9.27 -8.15
CA GLU A 28 2.65 10.12 -9.21
C GLU A 28 3.29 11.39 -8.65
N PRO A 29 4.43 11.85 -9.23
CA PRO A 29 5.16 11.29 -10.37
C PRO A 29 6.27 10.28 -9.96
N ASP A 30 6.24 9.69 -8.77
CA ASP A 30 7.30 8.80 -8.28
C ASP A 30 7.43 7.53 -9.12
N MET A 31 8.64 7.25 -9.62
CA MET A 31 8.96 6.06 -10.41
C MET A 31 9.72 4.98 -9.64
N HIS A 32 9.99 5.17 -8.34
CA HIS A 32 10.79 4.24 -7.53
C HIS A 32 10.00 3.00 -7.10
N GLU A 33 10.14 1.91 -7.85
CA GLU A 33 9.38 0.68 -7.59
C GLU A 33 10.01 -0.24 -6.55
N THR A 34 11.33 -0.21 -6.37
CA THR A 34 12.03 -1.14 -5.47
C THR A 34 11.52 -1.08 -4.03
N PRO A 35 11.33 0.10 -3.40
CA PRO A 35 10.79 0.17 -2.04
C PRO A 35 9.38 -0.40 -1.94
N LYS A 36 8.49 -0.03 -2.88
CA LYS A 36 7.13 -0.56 -3.01
C LYS A 36 7.15 -2.09 -3.09
N GLU A 37 8.04 -2.63 -3.91
CA GLU A 37 8.13 -4.05 -4.20
C GLU A 37 8.56 -4.87 -2.98
N MET A 38 9.48 -4.34 -2.17
CA MET A 38 9.84 -4.96 -0.89
C MET A 38 8.65 -5.04 0.07
N VAL A 39 7.83 -3.98 0.14
CA VAL A 39 6.62 -3.95 0.97
C VAL A 39 5.57 -4.93 0.43
N ARG A 40 5.33 -4.93 -0.89
CA ARG A 40 4.38 -5.85 -1.54
C ARG A 40 4.73 -7.30 -1.23
N LYS A 41 5.98 -7.72 -1.46
CA LYS A 41 6.45 -9.08 -1.17
C LYS A 41 6.30 -9.44 0.31
N ALA A 42 6.57 -8.50 1.22
CA ALA A 42 6.40 -8.71 2.65
C ALA A 42 4.92 -8.93 3.02
N LEU A 43 4.01 -8.12 2.49
CA LEU A 43 2.56 -8.27 2.68
C LEU A 43 2.05 -9.62 2.14
N LYS A 44 2.48 -10.02 0.93
CA LYS A 44 2.11 -11.33 0.38
C LYS A 44 2.56 -12.48 1.28
N ARG A 45 3.82 -12.46 1.73
CA ARG A 45 4.36 -13.47 2.66
C ARG A 45 3.60 -13.50 3.98
N ALA A 46 3.08 -12.36 4.42
CA ALA A 46 2.25 -12.24 5.62
C ALA A 46 0.79 -12.68 5.41
N GLY A 47 0.40 -13.15 4.22
CA GLY A 47 -0.94 -13.69 3.94
C GLY A 47 -1.93 -12.69 3.36
N PHE A 48 -1.47 -11.52 2.91
CA PHE A 48 -2.34 -10.56 2.20
C PHE A 48 -2.38 -10.83 0.70
N LYS A 49 -3.55 -10.62 0.10
CA LYS A 49 -3.64 -10.51 -1.37
C LYS A 49 -3.21 -9.10 -1.75
N THR A 50 -2.26 -8.96 -2.67
CA THR A 50 -1.79 -7.64 -3.11
C THR A 50 -2.16 -7.39 -4.57
N VAL A 51 -2.81 -6.26 -4.83
CA VAL A 51 -3.09 -5.75 -6.17
C VAL A 51 -2.14 -4.57 -6.42
N ASP A 52 -1.14 -4.79 -7.28
CA ASP A 52 -0.12 -3.80 -7.58
C ASP A 52 -0.54 -2.92 -8.76
N LEU A 53 -0.56 -1.61 -8.55
CA LEU A 53 -0.84 -0.59 -9.57
C LEU A 53 0.42 -0.14 -10.31
N GLY A 54 1.60 -0.55 -9.87
CA GLY A 54 2.88 -0.16 -10.45
C GLY A 54 3.34 1.19 -9.94
N LYS A 55 3.86 2.02 -10.86
CA LYS A 55 4.47 3.31 -10.56
C LYS A 55 3.77 4.49 -11.19
N ALA A 56 4.03 5.67 -10.64
CA ALA A 56 3.49 6.95 -11.07
C ALA A 56 1.95 6.89 -11.22
N VAL A 57 1.29 6.38 -10.18
CA VAL A 57 -0.14 6.12 -10.17
C VAL A 57 -0.87 7.37 -9.68
N SER A 58 -1.90 7.79 -10.41
CA SER A 58 -2.72 8.94 -10.01
C SER A 58 -3.61 8.63 -8.80
N PRO A 59 -3.93 9.64 -7.97
CA PRO A 59 -4.91 9.53 -6.89
C PRO A 59 -6.22 8.83 -7.28
N GLN A 60 -6.74 9.15 -8.47
CA GLN A 60 -8.00 8.64 -8.98
C GLN A 60 -7.91 7.13 -9.29
N ASN A 61 -6.79 6.69 -9.86
CA ASN A 61 -6.57 5.28 -10.17
C ASN A 61 -6.43 4.43 -8.90
N PHE A 62 -5.79 4.96 -7.86
CA PHE A 62 -5.74 4.33 -6.54
C PHE A 62 -7.13 4.06 -5.99
N VAL A 63 -7.97 5.09 -5.91
CA VAL A 63 -9.31 4.96 -5.30
C VAL A 63 -10.26 4.15 -6.19
N ALA A 64 -10.15 4.27 -7.51
CA ALA A 64 -10.92 3.47 -8.45
C ALA A 64 -10.62 1.98 -8.29
N LYS A 65 -9.32 1.62 -8.27
CA LYS A 65 -8.94 0.22 -8.08
C LYS A 65 -9.32 -0.29 -6.70
N ALA A 66 -9.12 0.51 -5.65
CA ALA A 66 -9.51 0.16 -4.29
C ALA A 66 -11.01 -0.19 -4.19
N LYS A 67 -11.88 0.54 -4.91
CA LYS A 67 -13.31 0.19 -5.01
C LYS A 67 -13.53 -1.10 -5.81
N GLU A 68 -12.96 -1.18 -7.01
CA GLU A 68 -13.15 -2.30 -7.93
C GLU A 68 -12.84 -3.65 -7.28
N VAL A 69 -11.74 -3.70 -6.51
CA VAL A 69 -11.29 -4.95 -5.87
C VAL A 69 -11.79 -5.11 -4.43
N ASN A 70 -12.65 -4.21 -3.95
CA ASN A 70 -13.09 -4.13 -2.55
C ASN A 70 -11.92 -4.21 -1.58
N ALA A 71 -10.90 -3.38 -1.80
CA ALA A 71 -9.68 -3.39 -1.00
C ALA A 71 -9.99 -3.08 0.47
N ASP A 72 -9.29 -3.77 1.37
CA ASP A 72 -9.30 -3.46 2.79
C ASP A 72 -8.29 -2.36 3.13
N ILE A 73 -7.18 -2.34 2.40
CA ILE A 73 -6.05 -1.46 2.62
C ILE A 73 -5.60 -0.85 1.30
N MET A 74 -5.30 0.45 1.32
CA MET A 74 -4.63 1.16 0.25
C MET A 74 -3.25 1.62 0.76
N ALA A 75 -2.18 0.98 0.28
CA ALA A 75 -0.80 1.24 0.67
C ALA A 75 -0.09 2.06 -0.42
N VAL A 76 0.40 3.25 -0.09
CA VAL A 76 0.99 4.17 -1.06
C VAL A 76 2.46 4.43 -0.73
N SER A 77 3.35 4.12 -1.67
CA SER A 77 4.79 4.39 -1.54
C SER A 77 5.14 5.75 -2.16
N ILE A 78 5.88 6.57 -1.40
CA ILE A 78 6.19 7.96 -1.76
C ILE A 78 7.66 8.25 -1.41
N ASN A 79 8.52 8.33 -2.42
CA ASN A 79 9.97 8.44 -2.27
C ASN A 79 10.54 9.76 -2.79
N THR A 80 9.71 10.61 -3.41
CA THR A 80 10.15 11.90 -3.94
C THR A 80 9.30 13.05 -3.41
N LYS A 81 9.91 14.23 -3.30
CA LYS A 81 9.22 15.46 -2.88
C LYS A 81 8.06 15.84 -3.81
N PRO A 82 8.19 15.77 -5.16
CA PRO A 82 7.07 16.04 -6.05
C PRO A 82 5.87 15.11 -5.84
N ALA A 83 6.10 13.84 -5.52
CA ALA A 83 5.02 12.91 -5.23
C ALA A 83 4.36 13.21 -3.88
N LYS A 84 5.16 13.58 -2.86
CA LYS A 84 4.62 14.04 -1.58
C LYS A 84 3.68 15.24 -1.73
N ASP A 85 3.97 16.16 -2.65
CA ASP A 85 3.12 17.34 -2.88
C ASP A 85 1.73 17.00 -3.44
N ASN A 86 1.53 15.77 -3.91
CA ASN A 86 0.22 15.24 -4.35
C ASN A 86 -0.59 14.56 -3.24
N LEU A 87 -0.08 14.46 -2.00
CA LEU A 87 -0.81 13.90 -0.87
C LEU A 87 -2.20 14.56 -0.61
N PRO A 88 -2.36 15.89 -0.70
CA PRO A 88 -3.68 16.51 -0.54
C PRO A 88 -4.70 16.01 -1.58
N LYS A 89 -4.26 15.84 -2.84
CA LYS A 89 -5.11 15.30 -3.92
C LYS A 89 -5.49 13.85 -3.66
N LEU A 90 -4.55 13.04 -3.16
CA LEU A 90 -4.82 11.66 -2.73
C LEU A 90 -5.87 11.60 -1.62
N SER A 91 -5.71 12.44 -0.58
CA SER A 91 -6.65 12.52 0.54
C SER A 91 -8.05 12.96 0.09
N GLN A 92 -8.11 13.97 -0.78
CA GLN A 92 -9.36 14.44 -1.37
C GLN A 92 -10.04 13.34 -2.18
N ALA A 93 -9.33 12.71 -3.13
CA ALA A 93 -9.86 11.62 -3.93
C ALA A 93 -10.35 10.46 -3.06
N PHE A 94 -9.62 10.12 -1.99
CA PHE A 94 -9.98 9.05 -1.05
C PHE A 94 -11.28 9.37 -0.29
N THR A 95 -11.45 10.64 0.09
CA THR A 95 -12.65 11.12 0.79
C THR A 95 -13.85 11.20 -0.16
N GLU A 96 -13.70 11.79 -1.34
CA GLU A 96 -14.75 11.88 -2.38
C GLU A 96 -15.19 10.49 -2.85
N ALA A 97 -14.25 9.55 -2.88
CA ALA A 97 -14.54 8.16 -3.17
C ALA A 97 -15.38 7.47 -2.08
N GLY A 98 -15.58 8.07 -0.90
CA GLY A 98 -16.34 7.49 0.21
C GLY A 98 -15.66 6.25 0.81
N LEU A 99 -14.32 6.18 0.70
CA LEU A 99 -13.51 5.08 1.22
C LEU A 99 -13.09 5.28 2.67
N LYS A 100 -13.13 6.53 3.16
CA LYS A 100 -12.82 6.86 4.55
C LYS A 100 -13.70 6.05 5.51
N GLY A 101 -13.06 5.34 6.43
CA GLY A 101 -13.71 4.45 7.40
C GLY A 101 -14.05 3.04 6.87
N LYS A 102 -13.95 2.80 5.56
CA LYS A 102 -14.17 1.47 4.93
C LYS A 102 -12.85 0.79 4.54
N VAL A 103 -11.92 1.59 4.05
CA VAL A 103 -10.57 1.21 3.62
C VAL A 103 -9.57 1.90 4.52
N VAL A 104 -8.49 1.21 4.85
CA VAL A 104 -7.39 1.75 5.64
C VAL A 104 -6.37 2.36 4.69
N LEU A 105 -6.10 3.65 4.82
CA LEU A 105 -5.06 4.32 4.05
C LEU A 105 -3.73 4.23 4.81
N MET A 106 -2.70 3.73 4.14
CA MET A 106 -1.34 3.65 4.65
C MET A 106 -0.37 4.35 3.69
N ILE A 107 0.57 5.12 4.22
CA ILE A 107 1.64 5.74 3.44
C ILE A 107 3.02 5.40 4.03
N GLY A 108 4.03 5.38 3.17
CA GLY A 108 5.42 5.22 3.56
C GLY A 108 6.37 5.52 2.41
N GLY A 109 7.67 5.52 2.67
CA GLY A 109 8.71 5.85 1.68
C GLY A 109 9.60 7.01 2.12
N ALA A 110 10.67 7.24 1.37
CA ALA A 110 11.76 8.12 1.81
C ALA A 110 11.39 9.60 1.95
N ALA A 111 10.34 10.07 1.26
CA ALA A 111 9.98 11.48 1.24
C ALA A 111 8.92 11.86 2.29
N VAL A 112 8.25 10.88 2.90
CA VAL A 112 7.13 11.11 3.82
C VAL A 112 7.49 10.79 5.26
N THR A 113 6.82 11.47 6.18
CA THR A 113 6.96 11.29 7.62
C THR A 113 5.63 10.88 8.25
N LYS A 114 5.65 10.64 9.56
CA LYS A 114 4.43 10.33 10.32
C LYS A 114 3.46 11.51 10.30
N GLU A 115 3.97 12.74 10.40
CA GLU A 115 3.18 13.96 10.42
C GLU A 115 2.41 14.15 9.10
N ASP A 116 3.01 13.76 7.97
CA ASP A 116 2.32 13.79 6.67
C ASP A 116 1.15 12.80 6.61
N ALA A 117 1.33 11.62 7.23
CA ALA A 117 0.29 10.61 7.30
C ALA A 117 -0.87 11.07 8.19
N ASP A 118 -0.54 11.60 9.37
CA ASP A 118 -1.51 12.13 10.33
C ASP A 118 -2.34 13.27 9.70
N ALA A 119 -1.71 14.15 8.91
CA ALA A 119 -2.37 15.26 8.22
C ALA A 119 -3.47 14.81 7.24
N ILE A 120 -3.36 13.61 6.66
CA ILE A 120 -4.36 13.05 5.74
C ILE A 120 -5.20 11.94 6.38
N GLY A 121 -4.99 11.64 7.66
CA GLY A 121 -5.65 10.53 8.35
C GLY A 121 -5.23 9.14 7.86
N ALA A 122 -3.98 9.00 7.41
CA ALA A 122 -3.36 7.74 7.02
C ALA A 122 -2.49 7.17 8.15
N LEU A 123 -2.21 5.88 8.09
CA LEU A 123 -1.21 5.25 8.95
C LEU A 123 0.17 5.32 8.28
N TYR A 124 1.21 5.58 9.06
CA TYR A 124 2.59 5.68 8.58
C TYR A 124 3.37 4.39 8.84
N GLY A 125 4.04 3.85 7.81
CA GLY A 125 4.98 2.74 7.94
C GLY A 125 6.40 3.12 7.53
N LYS A 126 7.37 2.98 8.44
CA LYS A 126 8.77 3.34 8.19
C LYS A 126 9.55 2.24 7.46
N SER A 127 9.14 0.98 7.61
CA SER A 127 9.78 -0.20 7.03
C SER A 127 8.76 -1.19 6.48
N LYS A 128 9.22 -2.20 5.75
CA LYS A 128 8.35 -3.29 5.24
C LYS A 128 7.78 -4.12 6.39
N GLU A 129 8.54 -4.32 7.47
CA GLU A 129 8.09 -5.04 8.67
C GLU A 129 6.99 -4.27 9.39
N GLU A 130 7.16 -2.95 9.55
CA GLU A 130 6.13 -2.09 10.13
C GLU A 130 4.88 -2.04 9.27
N ALA A 131 5.02 -1.96 7.95
CA ALA A 131 3.87 -2.00 7.03
C ALA A 131 3.05 -3.29 7.20
N VAL A 132 3.70 -4.44 7.38
CA VAL A 132 3.02 -5.71 7.67
C VAL A 132 2.30 -5.65 9.02
N ALA A 133 2.97 -5.20 10.07
CA ALA A 133 2.39 -5.13 11.42
C ALA A 133 1.16 -4.21 11.47
N ILE A 134 1.24 -3.04 10.83
CA ILE A 134 0.13 -2.09 10.73
C ILE A 134 -1.03 -2.72 9.95
N ALA A 135 -0.76 -3.36 8.82
CA ALA A 135 -1.80 -4.02 8.01
C ALA A 135 -2.52 -5.12 8.79
N GLN A 136 -1.79 -5.97 9.52
CA GLN A 136 -2.38 -7.02 10.36
C GLN A 136 -3.27 -6.44 11.46
N LYS A 137 -2.75 -5.45 12.21
CA LYS A 137 -3.52 -4.77 13.25
C LYS A 137 -4.80 -4.13 12.69
N ALA A 138 -4.71 -3.49 11.53
CA ALA A 138 -5.86 -2.87 10.88
C ALA A 138 -6.94 -3.90 10.51
N MET A 139 -6.55 -5.09 10.04
CA MET A 139 -7.49 -6.19 9.77
C MET A 139 -8.10 -6.78 11.05
N GLU A 140 -7.34 -6.88 12.13
CA GLU A 140 -7.87 -7.32 13.42
C GLU A 140 -8.91 -6.35 13.99
N GLU A 141 -8.65 -5.05 13.91
CA GLU A 141 -9.60 -4.02 14.34
C GLU A 141 -10.87 -4.01 13.49
N LYS A 142 -10.75 -4.29 12.19
CA LYS A 142 -11.90 -4.41 11.28
C LYS A 142 -12.77 -5.62 11.59
N LYS A 143 -12.20 -6.73 12.08
CA LYS A 143 -12.94 -7.94 12.51
C LYS A 143 -13.67 -7.77 13.85
N LYS A 144 -13.26 -6.82 14.69
CA LYS A 144 -13.85 -6.56 16.02
C LYS A 144 -15.04 -5.60 15.97
N LYS A 145 -15.25 -4.93 14.84
CA LYS A 145 -16.38 -4.03 14.59
C LYS A 145 -17.49 -4.78 13.87
#